data_AF-A0A8T7F7T9-F1
#
_entry.id   AF-A0A8T7F7T9-F1
#
_cell.length_a   1.000
_cell.length_b   1.000
_cell.length_c   1.000
_cell.angle_alpha   90.00
_cell.angle_beta   90.00
_cell.angle_gamma   90.00
#
_symmetry.space_group_name_H-M   'P 1'
#
loop_
_entity.id
_entity.type
_entity.pdbx_description
1 polymer ?
#
loop_
_entity_poly.entity_id
_entity_poly.type
_entity_poly.pdbx_seq_one_letter_code
_entity_poly.pdbx_strand_id
1 'polypeptide(L)'
;MADTIKLYHVYSTLPTLEVKGIKLSNVHVSWFVKGRAEPPAPFEILINDYDASVGHAIHAQNAVKELFTIEEADAFSAYLIRSKIDATPIIKAAELPFDMKRAGFLEFAVGEAAGFYRASEEEDYDLPFQVWGYYDAKDQYVASWSEKAIDPEIDFVQKLLEQSIALGLRRKSKPETIRNIAQQLVGKGYRVVISK
;
A
#
# COMPACT_ATOMS: atom_id res chain seq x y z
N MET A 1 14.93 19.85 31.34
CA MET A 1 15.26 19.29 30.01
C MET A 1 13.97 19.42 29.21
N ALA A 2 13.98 20.12 28.07
CA ALA A 2 12.78 20.23 27.26
C ALA A 2 12.45 18.84 26.71
N ASP A 3 11.25 18.34 26.95
CA ASP A 3 10.80 17.07 26.37
C ASP A 3 10.84 17.20 24.85
N THR A 4 11.64 16.34 24.20
CA THR A 4 11.69 16.28 22.74
C THR A 4 10.31 15.89 22.23
N ILE A 5 9.68 16.79 21.46
CA ILE A 5 8.38 16.55 20.85
C ILE A 5 8.51 15.36 19.89
N LYS A 6 7.61 14.38 20.05
CA LYS A 6 7.54 13.20 19.19
C LYS A 6 6.24 13.22 18.40
N LEU A 7 6.36 12.95 17.12
CA LEU A 7 5.23 12.72 16.23
C LEU A 7 5.32 11.30 15.65
N TYR A 8 4.22 10.81 15.12
CA TYR A 8 4.06 9.40 14.80
C TYR A 8 3.44 9.20 13.42
N HIS A 9 3.93 8.17 12.74
CA HIS A 9 3.25 7.56 11.61
C HIS A 9 2.33 6.46 12.12
N VAL A 10 1.15 6.36 11.52
CA VAL A 10 0.23 5.24 11.73
C VAL A 10 0.06 4.48 10.43
N TYR A 11 0.26 3.17 10.49
CA TYR A 11 0.06 2.26 9.38
C TYR A 11 -0.97 1.21 9.76
N SER A 12 -1.60 0.58 8.78
CA SER A 12 -2.31 -0.67 9.01
C SER A 12 -2.33 -1.55 7.77
N THR A 13 -2.76 -2.79 7.97
CA THR A 13 -3.15 -3.68 6.87
C THR A 13 -4.64 -3.93 6.97
N LEU A 14 -5.36 -3.68 5.88
CA LEU A 14 -6.79 -3.93 5.76
C LEU A 14 -6.96 -5.31 5.13
N PRO A 15 -7.63 -6.26 5.80
CA PRO A 15 -7.87 -7.59 5.22
C PRO A 15 -8.64 -7.50 3.90
N THR A 16 -9.50 -6.50 3.78
CA THR A 16 -10.31 -6.22 2.59
C THR A 16 -10.51 -4.72 2.45
N LEU A 17 -10.43 -4.22 1.22
CA LEU A 17 -10.82 -2.85 0.86
C LEU A 17 -11.57 -2.86 -0.47
N GLU A 18 -12.76 -2.24 -0.51
CA GLU A 18 -13.53 -2.10 -1.74
C GLU A 18 -13.32 -0.71 -2.36
N VAL A 19 -12.88 -0.66 -3.62
CA VAL A 19 -12.61 0.58 -4.36
C VAL A 19 -13.29 0.49 -5.71
N LYS A 20 -14.28 1.35 -5.97
CA LYS A 20 -15.01 1.38 -7.25
C LYS A 20 -15.56 0.00 -7.67
N GLY A 21 -16.04 -0.80 -6.71
CA GLY A 21 -16.57 -2.15 -6.93
C GLY A 21 -15.49 -3.25 -7.07
N ILE A 22 -14.21 -2.92 -6.90
CA ILE A 22 -13.11 -3.88 -6.89
C ILE A 22 -12.74 -4.20 -5.45
N LYS A 23 -12.70 -5.49 -5.10
CA LYS A 23 -12.30 -5.96 -3.77
C LYS A 23 -10.80 -6.27 -3.78
N LEU A 24 -10.04 -5.49 -3.01
CA LEU A 24 -8.62 -5.68 -2.75
C LEU A 24 -8.45 -6.41 -1.41
N SER A 25 -7.40 -7.24 -1.30
CA SER A 25 -7.07 -7.94 -0.04
C SER A 25 -5.68 -7.61 0.45
N ASN A 26 -5.50 -7.55 1.77
CA ASN A 26 -4.23 -7.24 2.44
C ASN A 26 -3.65 -5.87 2.09
N VAL A 27 -4.52 -4.87 1.95
CA VAL A 27 -4.13 -3.52 1.54
C VAL A 27 -3.36 -2.82 2.66
N HIS A 28 -2.11 -2.48 2.39
CA HIS A 28 -1.32 -1.62 3.27
C HIS A 28 -1.76 -0.16 3.11
N VAL A 29 -2.05 0.47 4.25
CA VAL A 29 -2.49 1.87 4.31
C VAL A 29 -1.55 2.66 5.20
N SER A 30 -1.06 3.78 4.67
CA SER A 30 -0.36 4.81 5.43
C SER A 30 -1.35 5.91 5.79
N TRP A 31 -1.64 6.04 7.07
CA TRP A 31 -2.62 6.99 7.58
C TRP A 31 -1.97 8.33 7.86
N PHE A 32 -2.75 9.40 7.70
CA PHE A 32 -2.32 10.77 7.97
C PHE A 32 -3.47 11.64 8.42
N VAL A 33 -3.15 12.64 9.25
CA VAL A 33 -4.10 13.67 9.66
C VAL A 33 -4.35 14.60 8.48
N LYS A 34 -5.61 14.75 8.08
CA LYS A 34 -6.01 15.62 6.98
C LYS A 34 -6.40 17.01 7.50
N GLY A 35 -5.92 18.05 6.81
CA GLY A 35 -6.45 19.40 6.98
C GLY A 35 -6.08 20.10 8.28
N ARG A 36 -5.03 19.66 8.97
CA ARG A 36 -4.54 20.33 10.18
C ARG A 36 -4.09 21.77 9.87
N ALA A 37 -4.70 22.74 10.54
CA ALA A 37 -4.40 24.16 10.36
C ALA A 37 -3.01 24.54 10.92
N GLU A 38 -2.73 24.14 12.16
CA GLU A 38 -1.51 24.46 12.90
C GLU A 38 -0.72 23.20 13.22
N PRO A 39 0.62 23.17 13.04
CA PRO A 39 1.41 21.99 13.39
C PRO A 39 1.38 21.73 14.91
N PRO A 40 1.60 20.48 15.36
CA PRO A 40 1.64 20.17 16.79
C PRO A 40 2.78 20.88 17.55
N ALA A 41 3.78 21.39 16.82
CA ALA A 41 4.86 22.21 17.35
C ALA A 41 5.43 23.16 16.27
N PRO A 42 6.22 24.18 16.66
CA PRO A 42 6.88 25.07 15.70
C PRO A 42 7.69 24.32 14.65
N PHE A 43 7.58 24.74 13.39
CA PHE A 43 8.27 24.10 12.26
C PHE A 43 9.80 24.14 12.40
N GLU A 44 10.33 25.17 13.06
CA GLU A 44 11.75 25.34 13.36
C GLU A 44 12.32 24.22 14.24
N ILE A 45 11.46 23.52 14.98
CA ILE A 45 11.83 22.36 15.81
C ILE A 45 11.66 21.05 15.02
N LEU A 46 10.65 21.00 14.15
CA LEU A 46 10.24 19.77 13.46
C LEU A 46 10.92 19.57 12.11
N ILE A 47 11.48 20.63 11.51
CA ILE A 47 12.07 20.63 10.18
C ILE A 47 13.47 21.26 10.29
N ASN A 48 14.48 20.52 9.83
CA ASN A 48 15.86 20.98 9.81
C ASN A 48 16.04 22.06 8.74
N ASP A 49 16.78 23.12 9.07
CA ASP A 49 17.04 24.27 8.21
C ASP A 49 15.76 24.91 7.64
N TYR A 50 14.69 24.96 8.44
CA TYR A 50 13.40 25.49 8.03
C TYR A 50 13.48 26.97 7.64
N ASP A 51 13.06 27.27 6.42
CA ASP A 51 12.92 28.63 5.89
C ASP A 51 11.60 28.74 5.12
N ALA A 52 10.64 29.46 5.69
CA ALA A 52 9.32 29.67 5.11
C ALA A 52 9.36 30.42 3.76
N SER A 53 10.44 31.14 3.44
CA SER A 53 10.59 31.86 2.18
C SER A 53 10.95 30.95 1.00
N VAL A 54 11.37 29.70 1.29
CA VAL A 54 11.75 28.73 0.28
C VAL A 54 10.50 28.06 -0.31
N GLY A 55 10.36 28.08 -1.65
CA GLY A 55 9.14 27.64 -2.33
C GLY A 55 8.70 26.18 -2.07
N HIS A 56 9.61 25.30 -1.65
CA HIS A 56 9.28 23.90 -1.29
C HIS A 56 9.03 23.68 0.22
N ALA A 57 9.12 24.72 1.05
CA ALA A 57 8.84 24.62 2.48
C ALA A 57 7.43 24.11 2.77
N ILE A 58 6.46 24.42 1.90
CA ILE A 58 5.07 23.95 2.01
C ILE A 58 4.96 22.42 2.02
N HIS A 59 5.84 21.71 1.32
CA HIS A 59 5.83 20.25 1.29
C HIS A 59 6.27 19.67 2.63
N ALA A 60 7.33 20.24 3.22
CA ALA A 60 7.80 19.84 4.54
C ALA A 60 6.79 20.21 5.64
N GLN A 61 6.16 21.39 5.54
CA GLN A 61 5.09 21.80 6.45
C GLN A 61 3.91 20.82 6.42
N ASN A 62 3.47 20.42 5.22
CA ASN A 62 2.38 19.47 5.05
C ASN A 62 2.76 18.09 5.57
N ALA A 63 3.98 17.61 5.29
CA ALA A 63 4.46 16.32 5.80
C ALA A 63 4.42 16.27 7.34
N VAL A 64 4.81 17.36 8.01
CA VAL A 64 4.71 17.47 9.48
C VAL A 64 3.25 17.51 9.95
N LYS A 65 2.41 18.30 9.27
CA LYS A 65 0.99 18.46 9.63
C LYS A 65 0.21 17.15 9.50
N GLU A 66 0.63 16.26 8.61
CA GLU A 66 0.07 14.93 8.39
C GLU A 66 0.39 13.91 9.51
N LEU A 67 1.42 14.14 10.33
CA LEU A 67 1.80 13.22 11.41
C LEU A 67 0.84 13.27 12.60
N PHE A 68 0.77 12.20 13.38
CA PHE A 68 -0.04 12.12 14.59
C PHE A 68 0.76 12.57 15.82
N THR A 69 0.10 13.19 16.79
CA THR A 69 0.57 13.14 18.18
C THR A 69 0.34 11.73 18.75
N ILE A 70 0.87 11.42 19.93
CA ILE A 70 0.64 10.09 20.52
C ILE A 70 -0.84 9.90 20.88
N GLU A 71 -1.51 10.94 21.38
CA GLU A 71 -2.92 10.90 21.75
C GLU A 71 -3.81 10.66 20.54
N GLU A 72 -3.52 11.32 19.41
CA GLU A 72 -4.22 11.10 18.16
C GLU A 72 -3.94 9.70 17.57
N ALA A 73 -2.70 9.24 17.63
CA ALA A 73 -2.31 7.92 17.12
C ALA A 73 -3.02 6.80 17.91
N ASP A 74 -3.10 6.93 19.23
CA ASP A 74 -3.81 5.99 20.11
C ASP A 74 -5.33 6.06 19.87
N ALA A 75 -5.91 7.27 19.79
CA ALA A 75 -7.33 7.45 19.53
C ALA A 75 -7.74 6.87 18.17
N PHE A 76 -6.93 7.11 17.14
CA PHE A 76 -7.16 6.57 15.80
C PHE A 76 -6.92 5.06 15.73
N SER A 77 -5.93 4.53 16.44
CA SER A 77 -5.73 3.07 16.55
C SER A 77 -6.93 2.39 17.22
N ALA A 78 -7.46 2.98 18.29
CA ALA A 78 -8.68 2.51 18.93
C ALA A 78 -9.89 2.58 17.99
N TYR A 79 -9.94 3.57 17.09
CA TYR A 79 -10.97 3.67 16.06
C TYR A 79 -10.86 2.52 15.05
N LEU A 80 -9.66 2.27 14.53
CA LEU A 80 -9.42 1.17 13.59
C LEU A 80 -9.80 -0.21 14.16
N ILE A 81 -9.55 -0.44 15.45
CA ILE A 81 -9.88 -1.71 16.14
C ILE A 81 -11.40 -1.87 16.36
N ARG A 82 -12.13 -0.80 16.71
CA ARG A 82 -13.57 -0.89 17.00
C ARG A 82 -14.45 -0.79 15.74
N SER A 83 -13.94 -0.12 14.70
CA SER A 83 -14.64 0.06 13.44
C SER A 83 -14.73 -1.26 12.67
N LYS A 84 -15.60 -1.29 11.67
CA LYS A 84 -15.78 -2.46 10.79
C LYS A 84 -14.60 -2.73 9.86
N ILE A 85 -13.56 -1.91 9.91
CA ILE A 85 -12.38 -1.97 9.03
C ILE A 85 -11.48 -3.18 9.39
N ASP A 86 -11.58 -3.70 10.63
CA ASP A 86 -10.81 -4.86 11.13
C ASP A 86 -9.30 -4.73 10.83
N ALA A 87 -8.78 -3.52 11.03
CA ALA A 87 -7.40 -3.21 10.75
C ALA A 87 -6.53 -3.39 11.99
N THR A 88 -5.32 -3.93 11.80
CA THR A 88 -4.29 -3.94 12.85
C THR A 88 -3.37 -2.72 12.70
N PRO A 89 -3.47 -1.72 13.58
CA PRO A 89 -2.63 -0.53 13.49
C PRO A 89 -1.20 -0.80 13.97
N ILE A 90 -0.24 -0.10 13.35
CA ILE A 90 1.16 -0.04 13.74
C ILE A 90 1.54 1.43 13.88
N ILE A 91 1.95 1.82 15.08
CA ILE A 91 2.42 3.17 15.39
C ILE A 91 3.95 3.17 15.35
N LYS A 92 4.55 4.12 14.63
CA LYS A 92 6.01 4.33 14.61
C LYS A 92 6.34 5.79 14.84
N ALA A 93 7.33 6.06 15.68
CA ALA A 93 7.85 7.42 15.83
C ALA A 93 8.44 7.90 14.50
N ALA A 94 8.12 9.14 14.11
CA ALA A 94 8.74 9.80 12.99
C ALA A 94 10.17 10.21 13.32
N GLU A 95 11.05 10.16 12.32
CA GLU A 95 12.42 10.68 12.45
C GLU A 95 12.40 12.21 12.32
N LEU A 96 12.50 12.88 13.45
CA LEU A 96 12.52 14.33 13.55
C LEU A 96 13.89 14.85 14.03
N PRO A 97 14.32 16.04 13.58
CA PRO A 97 13.65 16.91 12.61
C PRO A 97 13.71 16.36 11.17
N PHE A 98 12.70 16.66 10.35
CA PHE A 98 12.69 16.28 8.95
C PHE A 98 13.70 17.09 8.13
N ASP A 99 14.33 16.44 7.15
CA ASP A 99 15.10 17.14 6.13
C ASP A 99 14.14 17.82 5.14
N MET A 100 14.17 19.16 5.09
CA MET A 100 13.34 19.98 4.20
C MET A 100 13.43 19.55 2.72
N LYS A 101 14.55 18.95 2.30
CA LYS A 101 14.77 18.49 0.91
C LYS A 101 14.21 17.10 0.62
N ARG A 102 13.81 16.34 1.63
CA ARG A 102 13.37 14.94 1.51
C ARG A 102 11.93 14.71 1.95
N ALA A 103 11.24 15.74 2.43
CA ALA A 103 9.88 15.62 2.90
C ALA A 103 8.90 15.38 1.74
N GLY A 104 8.48 14.12 1.58
CA GLY A 104 7.27 13.77 0.85
C GLY A 104 6.05 13.89 1.78
N PHE A 105 4.88 14.13 1.21
CA PHE A 105 3.61 14.16 1.93
C PHE A 105 2.57 13.35 1.15
N LEU A 106 1.67 12.72 1.89
CA LEU A 106 0.81 11.64 1.40
C LEU A 106 -0.45 12.15 0.69
N GLU A 107 -0.81 13.43 0.82
CA GLU A 107 -2.01 14.00 0.18
C GLU A 107 -2.01 13.94 -1.37
N PHE A 108 -0.88 13.64 -2.02
CA PHE A 108 -0.83 13.39 -3.46
C PHE A 108 -0.69 11.90 -3.78
N ALA A 109 -1.78 11.28 -4.24
CA ALA A 109 -1.71 9.92 -4.76
C ALA A 109 -0.97 9.90 -6.10
N VAL A 110 0.22 9.32 -6.12
CA VAL A 110 1.01 9.12 -7.34
C VAL A 110 0.98 7.65 -7.72
N GLY A 111 0.31 7.31 -8.83
CA GLY A 111 0.25 5.95 -9.37
C GLY A 111 -1.15 5.56 -9.83
N GLU A 112 -1.24 4.76 -10.90
CA GLU A 112 -2.52 4.35 -11.50
C GLU A 112 -3.40 3.49 -10.59
N ALA A 113 -2.78 2.79 -9.62
CA ALA A 113 -3.45 1.92 -8.65
C ALA A 113 -3.44 2.49 -7.22
N ALA A 114 -3.06 3.76 -7.05
CA ALA A 114 -3.02 4.42 -5.75
C ALA A 114 -4.33 5.15 -5.46
N GLY A 115 -4.69 5.25 -4.18
CA GLY A 115 -5.92 5.93 -3.77
C GLY A 115 -5.94 6.33 -2.31
N PHE A 116 -7.10 6.84 -1.89
CA PHE A 116 -7.33 7.29 -0.53
C PHE A 116 -8.53 6.56 0.07
N TYR A 117 -8.34 6.00 1.26
CA TYR A 117 -9.41 5.60 2.15
C TYR A 117 -9.71 6.76 3.10
N ARG A 118 -10.96 7.23 3.13
CA ARG A 118 -11.33 8.43 3.88
C ARG A 118 -12.04 8.05 5.16
N ALA A 119 -11.28 7.61 6.16
CA ALA A 119 -11.85 7.16 7.44
C ALA A 119 -12.77 8.22 8.07
N SER A 120 -12.40 9.50 7.95
CA SER A 120 -13.22 10.62 8.45
C SER A 120 -14.58 10.81 7.75
N GLU A 121 -14.84 10.11 6.64
CA GLU A 121 -16.14 10.15 5.93
C GLU A 121 -17.01 8.93 6.27
N GLU A 122 -16.54 8.00 7.11
CA GLU A 122 -17.33 6.87 7.59
C GLU A 122 -18.39 7.32 8.61
N GLU A 123 -19.53 6.62 8.63
CA GLU A 123 -20.70 6.99 9.45
C GLU A 123 -20.43 6.91 10.96
N ASP A 124 -19.57 5.99 11.39
CA ASP A 124 -19.20 5.76 12.79
C ASP A 124 -17.92 6.51 13.23
N TYR A 125 -17.43 7.44 12.39
CA TYR A 125 -16.26 8.25 12.70
C TYR A 125 -16.58 9.36 13.73
N ASP A 126 -15.93 9.30 14.89
CA ASP A 126 -16.22 10.13 16.07
C ASP A 126 -15.01 10.93 16.58
N LEU A 127 -13.86 10.89 15.89
CA LEU A 127 -12.65 11.58 16.33
C LEU A 127 -12.70 13.09 16.00
N PRO A 128 -12.10 13.95 16.83
CA PRO A 128 -12.14 15.42 16.65
C PRO A 128 -11.17 15.95 15.59
N PHE A 129 -10.57 15.07 14.79
CA PHE A 129 -9.63 15.39 13.72
C PHE A 129 -9.92 14.48 12.52
N GLN A 130 -9.61 14.92 11.31
CA GLN A 130 -9.85 14.14 10.10
C GLN A 130 -8.65 13.23 9.80
N VAL A 131 -8.90 11.97 9.44
CA VAL A 131 -7.86 11.02 9.04
C VAL A 131 -8.19 10.39 7.70
N TRP A 132 -7.23 10.47 6.78
CA TRP A 132 -7.25 9.78 5.50
C TRP A 132 -6.09 8.76 5.46
N GLY A 133 -6.23 7.76 4.60
CA GLY A 133 -5.27 6.68 4.43
C GLY A 133 -4.85 6.57 2.98
N TYR A 134 -3.57 6.74 2.69
CA TYR A 134 -3.01 6.47 1.38
C TYR A 134 -2.73 4.96 1.22
N TYR A 135 -3.15 4.37 0.11
CA TYR A 135 -2.79 3.01 -0.27
C TYR A 135 -2.28 2.96 -1.70
N ASP A 136 -1.34 2.04 -1.96
CA ASP A 136 -0.91 1.66 -3.31
C ASP A 136 -1.32 0.20 -3.57
N ALA A 137 -2.20 -0.02 -4.55
CA ALA A 137 -2.69 -1.34 -4.90
C ALA A 137 -1.82 -2.08 -5.93
N LYS A 138 -0.65 -1.55 -6.33
CA LYS A 138 0.24 -2.18 -7.33
C LYS A 138 0.67 -3.61 -6.97
N ASP A 139 0.87 -3.89 -5.70
CA ASP A 139 1.30 -5.22 -5.22
C ASP A 139 0.15 -6.04 -4.62
N GLN A 140 -1.10 -5.56 -4.74
CA GLN A 140 -2.25 -6.17 -4.07
C GLN A 140 -2.93 -7.21 -4.95
N TYR A 141 -3.24 -8.36 -4.36
CA TYR A 141 -4.09 -9.36 -5.01
C TYR A 141 -5.53 -8.84 -5.05
N VAL A 142 -6.07 -8.69 -6.25
CA VAL A 142 -7.49 -8.42 -6.46
C VAL A 142 -8.26 -9.68 -6.04
N ALA A 143 -8.89 -9.67 -4.87
CA ALA A 143 -9.69 -10.79 -4.39
C ALA A 143 -11.03 -10.93 -5.14
N SER A 144 -11.43 -9.92 -5.91
CA SER A 144 -12.62 -9.98 -6.78
C SER A 144 -12.37 -10.58 -8.17
N TRP A 145 -11.22 -11.21 -8.44
CA TRP A 145 -11.16 -12.25 -9.48
C TRP A 145 -11.95 -13.46 -8.96
N SER A 146 -13.28 -13.33 -8.98
CA SER A 146 -14.21 -14.40 -8.63
C SER A 146 -13.85 -15.68 -9.38
N GLU A 147 -14.14 -16.84 -8.79
CA GLU A 147 -14.03 -18.20 -9.35
C GLU A 147 -14.63 -18.40 -10.77
N LYS A 148 -15.25 -17.36 -11.37
CA LYS A 148 -15.84 -17.38 -12.71
C LYS A 148 -15.06 -16.64 -13.79
N ALA A 149 -13.95 -15.99 -13.45
CA ALA A 149 -13.10 -15.33 -14.44
C ALA A 149 -11.63 -15.57 -14.13
N ILE A 150 -11.21 -16.84 -14.15
CA ILE A 150 -9.82 -17.11 -14.50
C ILE A 150 -9.72 -16.65 -15.95
N ASP A 151 -8.90 -15.62 -16.18
CA ASP A 151 -8.51 -15.23 -17.53
C ASP A 151 -8.18 -16.52 -18.31
N PRO A 152 -8.82 -16.79 -19.47
CA PRO A 152 -8.52 -17.97 -20.27
C PRO A 152 -7.02 -18.14 -20.51
N GLU A 153 -6.25 -17.05 -20.54
CA GLU A 153 -4.80 -17.06 -20.65
C GLU A 153 -4.08 -17.51 -19.36
N ILE A 154 -4.59 -17.15 -18.17
CA ILE A 154 -4.02 -17.60 -16.89
C ILE A 154 -4.34 -19.08 -16.62
N ASP A 155 -5.58 -19.52 -16.89
CA ASP A 155 -5.96 -20.94 -16.82
C ASP A 155 -5.12 -21.78 -17.80
N PHE A 156 -4.91 -21.23 -19.01
CA PHE A 156 -4.04 -21.84 -20.00
C PHE A 156 -2.59 -21.98 -19.50
N VAL A 157 -2.00 -20.92 -18.95
CA VAL A 157 -0.62 -20.94 -18.45
C VAL A 157 -0.48 -21.91 -17.27
N GLN A 158 -1.43 -21.92 -16.34
CA GLN A 158 -1.41 -22.85 -15.21
C GLN A 158 -1.54 -24.30 -15.68
N LYS A 159 -2.52 -24.62 -16.53
CA LYS A 159 -2.70 -25.97 -17.09
C LYS A 159 -1.48 -26.41 -17.90
N LEU A 160 -0.89 -25.50 -18.68
CA LEU A 160 0.32 -25.77 -19.44
C LEU A 160 1.49 -26.11 -18.49
N LEU A 161 1.65 -25.37 -17.40
CA LEU A 161 2.70 -25.60 -16.41
C LEU A 161 2.50 -26.93 -15.67
N GLU A 162 1.27 -27.21 -15.20
CA GLU A 162 0.92 -28.46 -14.54
C GLU A 162 1.17 -29.68 -15.44
N GLN A 163 0.73 -29.62 -16.70
CA GLN A 163 0.99 -30.68 -17.67
C GLN A 163 2.48 -30.83 -17.96
N SER A 164 3.22 -29.72 -18.07
CA SER A 164 4.67 -29.77 -18.28
C SER A 164 5.38 -30.44 -17.10
N ILE A 165 4.99 -30.12 -15.86
CA ILE A 165 5.53 -30.74 -14.63
C ILE A 165 5.21 -32.24 -14.59
N ALA A 166 3.99 -32.63 -14.96
CA ALA A 166 3.57 -34.03 -15.05
C ALA A 166 4.38 -34.80 -16.11
N LEU A 167 4.79 -34.13 -17.20
CA LEU A 167 5.66 -34.67 -18.24
C LEU A 167 7.17 -34.64 -17.86
N GLY A 168 7.50 -34.25 -16.63
CA GLY A 168 8.86 -34.29 -16.10
C GLY A 168 9.63 -32.98 -16.22
N LEU A 169 8.98 -31.85 -16.49
CA LEU A 169 9.63 -30.53 -16.40
C LEU A 169 10.07 -30.30 -14.94
N ARG A 170 11.34 -29.93 -14.77
CA ARG A 170 11.95 -29.61 -13.48
C ARG A 170 12.86 -28.39 -13.63
N ARG A 171 13.20 -27.77 -12.51
CA ARG A 171 14.21 -26.70 -12.49
C ARG A 171 15.53 -27.27 -13.04
N LYS A 172 16.08 -26.66 -14.09
CA LYS A 172 17.28 -27.11 -14.84
C LYS A 172 17.09 -28.38 -15.70
N SER A 173 15.88 -28.67 -16.17
CA SER A 173 15.69 -29.70 -17.22
C SER A 173 16.61 -29.42 -18.42
N LYS A 174 17.23 -30.47 -18.97
CA LYS A 174 18.10 -30.36 -20.14
C LYS A 174 17.30 -29.90 -21.36
N PRO A 175 17.91 -29.21 -22.34
CA PRO A 175 17.22 -28.77 -23.56
C PRO A 175 16.49 -29.90 -24.29
N GLU A 176 17.05 -31.12 -24.29
CA GLU A 176 16.43 -32.31 -24.89
C GLU A 176 15.13 -32.70 -24.18
N THR A 177 15.11 -32.62 -22.85
CA THR A 177 13.92 -32.85 -22.03
C THR A 177 12.84 -31.80 -22.34
N ILE A 178 13.23 -30.53 -22.44
CA ILE A 178 12.29 -29.44 -22.78
C ILE A 178 11.70 -29.64 -24.18
N ARG A 179 12.53 -30.02 -25.17
CA ARG A 179 12.06 -30.34 -26.53
C ARG A 179 11.08 -31.52 -26.56
N ASN A 180 11.37 -32.60 -25.84
CA ASN A 180 10.49 -33.76 -25.79
C ASN A 180 9.15 -33.44 -25.12
N ILE A 181 9.14 -32.59 -24.08
CA ILE A 181 7.91 -32.12 -23.44
C ILE A 181 7.12 -31.23 -24.40
N ALA A 182 7.80 -30.30 -25.09
CA ALA A 182 7.17 -29.43 -26.10
C ALA A 182 6.49 -30.23 -27.21
N GLN A 183 7.13 -31.29 -27.73
CA GLN A 183 6.54 -32.18 -28.74
C GLN A 183 5.29 -32.91 -28.23
N GLN A 184 5.31 -33.37 -26.97
CA GLN A 184 4.15 -34.02 -26.37
C GLN A 184 2.99 -33.05 -26.12
N LEU A 185 3.28 -31.79 -25.81
CA LEU A 185 2.27 -30.73 -25.71
C LEU A 185 1.69 -30.37 -27.08
N VAL A 186 2.50 -30.35 -28.15
CA VAL A 186 1.97 -30.20 -29.51
C VAL A 186 0.97 -31.31 -29.85
N GLY A 187 1.26 -32.56 -29.47
CA GLY A 187 0.32 -33.69 -29.61
C GLY A 187 -0.99 -33.54 -28.83
N LYS A 188 -1.03 -32.64 -27.82
CA LYS A 188 -2.23 -32.30 -27.04
C LYS A 188 -2.93 -31.03 -27.54
N GLY A 189 -2.51 -30.49 -28.69
CA GLY A 189 -3.14 -29.32 -29.32
C GLY A 189 -2.51 -27.97 -28.95
N TYR A 190 -1.40 -27.94 -28.23
CA TYR A 190 -0.69 -26.70 -27.91
C TYR A 190 0.20 -26.23 -29.08
N ARG A 191 0.25 -24.91 -29.34
CA ARG A 191 1.26 -24.33 -30.21
C ARG A 191 2.47 -23.91 -29.39
N VAL A 192 3.57 -24.66 -29.48
CA VAL A 192 4.81 -24.36 -28.76
C VAL A 192 5.86 -23.77 -29.70
N VAL A 193 6.42 -22.62 -29.34
CA VAL A 193 7.55 -22.00 -30.05
C VAL A 193 8.77 -22.06 -29.14
N ILE A 194 9.82 -22.74 -29.59
CA ILE A 194 11.11 -22.78 -28.88
C ILE A 194 12.01 -21.73 -29.54
N SER A 195 12.22 -20.59 -28.89
CA SER A 195 13.25 -19.63 -29.32
C SER A 195 14.64 -20.22 -29.06
N LYS A 196 15.54 -20.07 -30.05
CA LYS A 196 16.94 -20.47 -29.91
C LYS A 196 17.70 -19.56 -28.94
#